data_AF-A0A962I5X9-F1
#
_entry.id   AF-A0A962I5X9-F1
#
_cell.length_a   1.000
_cell.length_b   1.000
_cell.length_c   1.000
_cell.angle_alpha   90.00
_cell.angle_beta   90.00
_cell.angle_gamma   90.00
#
_symmetry.space_group_name_H-M   'P 1'
#
loop_
_entity.id
_entity.type
_entity.pdbx_description
1 polymer ?
#
loop_
_entity_poly.entity_id
_entity_poly.type
_entity_poly.pdbx_seq_one_letter_code
_entity_poly.pdbx_strand_id
1 'polypeptide(L)'
;MLHRVVVLCLLLLAFLPRSGQAFTPESGFYWNPAEAGRGFTIEIQDNFLFMIGYVYRADGSSTFVTTQGLMSGNSSYAGVLDTFSNGQCITCPYTGFPTISAGAAGPVSLVFTSETTATMSWNGGSVPLQRFDFYLSRSGGIDTGTEMMLGEWQNVLDYSDVPGFTGYPFFGDVLVFDLLDQDGSPDLFVGCRAENSVDGRCTQAARTNAEAAGYRDGPTGLHVIVVDNGDTFLVYVLDVGTSQYDGFGTTCSFNLTLAQCLSGGVDDIVVRGWRSASRNFVQNGVGPNSIPTVPKARRTLPVLPVSLTKAPQQVRRNLDISALDPQALERAAARVRAR
;
A
#
# COMPACT_ATOMS: atom_id res chain seq x y z
N MET A 1 21.62 -34.87 36.95
CA MET A 1 21.95 -34.42 35.58
C MET A 1 20.73 -34.25 34.66
N LEU A 2 19.59 -34.90 34.92
CA LEU A 2 18.39 -34.80 34.07
C LEU A 2 17.63 -33.45 34.14
N HIS A 3 17.74 -32.69 35.24
CA HIS A 3 17.03 -31.41 35.42
C HIS A 3 17.68 -30.21 34.70
N ARG A 4 18.96 -30.30 34.31
CA ARG A 4 19.66 -29.19 33.62
C ARG A 4 19.43 -29.18 32.11
N VAL A 5 19.00 -30.30 31.53
CA VAL A 5 18.76 -30.43 30.08
C VAL A 5 17.37 -29.90 29.69
N VAL A 6 16.38 -30.00 30.58
CA VAL A 6 15.00 -29.53 30.30
C VAL A 6 14.90 -28.00 30.26
N VAL A 7 15.67 -27.30 31.09
CA VAL A 7 15.69 -25.82 31.11
C VAL A 7 16.32 -25.23 29.84
N LEU A 8 17.27 -25.93 29.22
CA LEU A 8 17.93 -25.48 27.99
C LEU A 8 17.01 -25.61 26.75
N CYS A 9 16.14 -26.63 26.70
CA CYS A 9 15.15 -26.76 25.62
C CYS A 9 13.99 -25.73 25.71
N LEU A 10 13.63 -25.26 26.92
CA LEU A 10 12.58 -24.25 27.10
C LEU A 10 13.06 -22.82 26.76
N LEU A 11 14.37 -22.54 26.83
CA LEU A 11 14.95 -21.25 26.45
C LEU A 11 15.22 -21.10 24.94
N LEU A 12 15.23 -22.20 24.17
CA LEU A 12 15.43 -22.20 22.72
C LEU A 12 14.13 -22.02 21.91
N LEU A 13 12.96 -22.06 22.56
CA LEU A 13 11.65 -21.79 21.93
C LEU A 13 11.26 -20.30 21.93
N ALA A 14 12.05 -19.42 22.56
CA ALA A 14 11.75 -17.98 22.63
C ALA A 14 12.38 -17.14 21.50
N PHE A 15 13.18 -17.74 20.62
CA PHE A 15 13.76 -17.09 19.44
C PHE A 15 13.20 -17.67 18.15
N LEU A 16 11.88 -17.87 18.08
CA LEU A 16 11.25 -17.83 16.76
C LEU A 16 11.52 -16.42 16.20
N PRO A 17 12.15 -16.28 15.03
CA PRO A 17 12.22 -14.98 14.38
C PRO A 17 10.77 -14.50 14.26
N ARG A 18 10.42 -13.41 14.95
CA ARG A 18 9.22 -12.67 14.60
C ARG A 18 9.43 -12.29 13.15
N SER A 19 8.62 -12.84 12.25
CA SER A 19 8.53 -12.35 10.88
C SER A 19 8.36 -10.84 10.99
N GLY A 20 9.41 -10.09 10.66
CA GLY A 20 9.29 -8.66 10.53
C GLY A 20 8.26 -8.44 9.44
N GLN A 21 7.13 -7.81 9.78
CA GLN A 21 6.21 -7.39 8.74
C GLN A 21 6.91 -6.25 7.98
N ALA A 22 7.26 -6.51 6.74
CA ALA A 22 7.89 -5.54 5.86
C ALA A 22 6.77 -4.71 5.21
N PHE A 23 6.28 -3.72 5.94
CA PHE A 23 5.42 -2.67 5.43
C PHE A 23 5.72 -1.37 6.18
N THR A 24 5.32 -0.23 5.62
CA THR A 24 5.43 1.07 6.27
C THR A 24 4.03 1.60 6.57
N PRO A 25 3.64 1.78 7.84
CA PRO A 25 2.35 2.38 8.17
C PRO A 25 2.17 3.74 7.50
N GLU A 26 1.00 3.98 6.91
CA GLU A 26 0.69 5.28 6.32
C GLU A 26 0.34 6.33 7.39
N SER A 27 0.69 7.59 7.12
CA SER A 27 0.14 8.70 7.88
C SER A 27 -1.27 9.06 7.39
N GLY A 28 -2.06 9.66 8.29
CA GLY A 28 -3.32 10.31 7.99
C GLY A 28 -4.45 9.88 8.93
N PHE A 29 -5.67 9.88 8.42
CA PHE A 29 -6.86 9.69 9.23
C PHE A 29 -7.26 8.20 9.31
N TYR A 30 -7.45 7.72 10.52
CA TYR A 30 -7.84 6.37 10.86
C TYR A 30 -9.17 6.37 11.63
N TRP A 31 -9.97 5.34 11.41
CA TRP A 31 -11.28 5.20 12.03
C TRP A 31 -11.69 3.73 12.12
N ASN A 32 -12.72 3.47 12.93
CA ASN A 32 -13.41 2.19 12.94
C ASN A 32 -14.80 2.38 12.29
N PRO A 33 -15.12 1.70 11.17
CA PRO A 33 -16.41 1.84 10.50
C PRO A 33 -17.60 1.41 11.38
N ALA A 34 -17.38 0.50 12.34
CA ALA A 34 -18.41 0.07 13.28
C ALA A 34 -18.65 1.08 14.43
N GLU A 35 -17.80 2.10 14.56
CA GLU A 35 -17.83 3.08 15.64
C GLU A 35 -17.68 4.51 15.10
N ALA A 36 -18.40 4.80 14.01
CA ALA A 36 -18.41 6.11 13.39
C ALA A 36 -18.78 7.23 14.39
N GLY A 37 -18.18 8.40 14.23
CA GLY A 37 -18.36 9.55 15.14
C GLY A 37 -17.14 9.84 16.02
N ARG A 38 -16.15 8.94 16.05
CA ARG A 38 -14.79 9.16 16.57
C ARG A 38 -13.75 8.77 15.53
N GLY A 39 -12.52 9.26 15.67
CA GLY A 39 -11.44 8.97 14.74
C GLY A 39 -10.13 9.58 15.19
N PHE A 40 -9.05 9.17 14.53
CA PHE A 40 -7.69 9.37 14.96
C PHE A 40 -6.85 9.80 13.77
N THR A 41 -6.19 10.95 13.86
CA THR A 41 -5.15 11.31 12.89
C THR A 41 -3.83 10.83 13.45
N ILE A 42 -3.12 10.01 12.67
CA ILE A 42 -1.81 9.47 13.01
C ILE A 42 -0.80 10.03 12.02
N GLU A 43 0.23 10.70 12.52
CA GLU A 43 1.34 11.22 11.75
C GLU A 43 2.62 10.51 12.19
N ILE A 44 3.39 10.01 11.25
CA ILE A 44 4.66 9.30 11.50
C ILE A 44 5.76 10.04 10.77
N GLN A 45 6.77 10.48 11.51
CA GLN A 45 7.98 11.11 10.97
C GLN A 45 9.20 10.36 11.50
N ASP A 46 10.01 9.81 10.59
CA ASP A 46 11.07 8.85 10.94
C ASP A 46 10.49 7.66 11.75
N ASN A 47 10.82 7.54 13.02
CA ASN A 47 10.24 6.57 13.93
C ASN A 47 9.43 7.23 15.06
N PHE A 48 9.02 8.50 14.90
CA PHE A 48 8.24 9.24 15.87
C PHE A 48 6.78 9.32 15.43
N LEU A 49 5.88 8.81 16.26
CA LEU A 49 4.44 8.84 16.05
C LEU A 49 3.83 9.99 16.84
N PHE A 50 2.94 10.75 16.21
CA PHE A 50 1.98 11.64 16.86
C PHE A 50 0.57 11.20 16.48
N MET A 51 -0.31 11.03 17.46
CA MET A 51 -1.72 10.78 17.21
C MET A 51 -2.59 11.78 17.94
N ILE A 52 -3.60 12.31 17.24
CA ILE A 52 -4.69 13.11 17.82
C ILE A 52 -6.04 12.42 17.56
N GLY A 53 -6.82 12.20 18.62
CA GLY A 53 -8.15 11.62 18.53
C GLY A 53 -9.23 12.65 18.86
N TYR A 54 -10.27 12.77 18.04
CA TYR A 54 -11.50 13.48 18.42
C TYR A 54 -12.46 12.49 19.07
N VAL A 55 -12.83 12.77 20.32
CA VAL A 55 -13.54 11.85 21.21
C VAL A 55 -14.54 12.64 22.07
N TYR A 56 -15.22 11.95 22.98
CA TYR A 56 -16.22 12.57 23.87
C TYR A 56 -15.88 12.28 25.33
N ARG A 57 -16.20 13.23 26.21
CA ARG A 57 -16.17 13.02 27.66
C ARG A 57 -17.34 12.15 28.10
N ALA A 58 -17.31 11.73 29.37
CA ALA A 58 -18.39 10.94 29.97
C ALA A 58 -19.76 11.64 29.95
N ASP A 59 -19.79 12.97 29.89
CA ASP A 59 -21.01 13.79 29.75
C ASP A 59 -21.48 13.96 28.29
N GLY A 60 -20.79 13.35 27.33
CA GLY A 60 -21.09 13.45 25.89
C GLY A 60 -20.57 14.72 25.22
N SER A 61 -19.90 15.63 25.93
CA SER A 61 -19.27 16.80 25.32
C SER A 61 -18.07 16.39 24.46
N SER A 62 -17.88 17.04 23.32
CA SER A 62 -16.73 16.79 22.46
C SER A 62 -15.42 17.24 23.12
N THR A 63 -14.36 16.50 22.84
CA THR A 63 -13.00 16.80 23.28
C THR A 63 -11.99 16.18 22.31
N PHE A 64 -10.71 16.40 22.55
CA PHE A 64 -9.65 15.69 21.87
C PHE A 64 -8.62 15.16 22.87
N VAL A 65 -7.87 14.16 22.43
CA VAL A 65 -6.73 13.58 23.14
C VAL A 65 -5.53 13.51 22.21
N THR A 66 -4.33 13.59 22.75
CA THR A 66 -3.11 13.40 21.98
C THR A 66 -2.21 12.36 22.62
N THR A 67 -1.37 11.72 21.81
CA THR A 67 -0.27 10.89 22.29
C THR A 67 0.88 11.00 21.30
N GLN A 68 2.10 10.85 21.78
CA GLN A 68 3.28 10.91 20.92
C GLN A 68 4.47 10.15 21.49
N GLY A 69 5.41 9.77 20.64
CA GLY A 69 6.64 9.10 21.08
C GLY A 69 7.26 8.23 20.01
N LEU A 70 8.38 7.60 20.36
CA LEU A 70 9.08 6.69 19.47
C LEU A 70 8.32 5.38 19.30
N MET A 71 8.28 4.90 18.06
CA MET A 71 7.78 3.59 17.70
C MET A 71 8.81 2.51 18.06
N SER A 72 8.31 1.32 18.40
CA SER A 72 9.12 0.12 18.57
C SER A 72 9.05 -0.70 17.29
N GLY A 73 10.18 -0.74 16.56
CA GLY A 73 10.21 -1.31 15.20
C GLY A 73 9.33 -0.49 14.25
N ASN A 74 8.80 -1.15 13.22
CA ASN A 74 8.04 -0.46 12.16
C ASN A 74 6.53 -0.43 12.39
N SER A 75 6.00 -1.19 13.36
CA SER A 75 4.56 -1.46 13.43
C SER A 75 3.94 -1.30 14.82
N SER A 76 4.68 -0.86 15.84
CA SER A 76 4.13 -0.76 17.19
C SER A 76 4.47 0.56 17.88
N TYR A 77 3.51 1.08 18.63
CA TYR A 77 3.63 2.26 19.46
C TYR A 77 2.94 2.03 20.80
N ALA A 78 3.53 2.57 21.87
CA ALA A 78 2.91 2.59 23.20
C ALA A 78 3.22 3.94 23.86
N GLY A 79 2.21 4.49 24.54
CA GLY A 79 2.30 5.79 25.18
C GLY A 79 1.14 6.02 26.14
N VAL A 80 0.88 7.29 26.42
CA VAL A 80 -0.24 7.74 27.26
C VAL A 80 -1.03 8.82 26.53
N LEU A 81 -2.33 8.93 26.85
CA LEU A 81 -3.21 9.93 26.25
C LEU A 81 -3.29 11.17 27.14
N ASP A 82 -2.87 12.28 26.58
CA ASP A 82 -2.95 13.60 27.19
C ASP A 82 -4.31 14.24 26.91
N THR A 83 -4.80 15.01 27.88
CA THR A 83 -6.03 15.79 27.74
C THR A 83 -5.75 17.27 27.94
N PHE A 84 -6.64 18.11 27.41
CA PHE A 84 -6.46 19.56 27.39
C PHE A 84 -7.68 20.26 27.99
N SER A 85 -7.41 21.34 28.72
CA SER A 85 -8.43 22.22 29.29
C SER A 85 -7.97 23.68 29.24
N ASN A 86 -8.90 24.63 29.45
CA ASN A 86 -8.62 26.07 29.41
C ASN A 86 -7.93 26.53 28.11
N GLY A 87 -8.28 25.91 26.98
CA GLY A 87 -7.71 26.22 25.67
C GLY A 87 -8.37 27.43 24.99
N GLN A 88 -7.70 27.91 23.94
CA GLN A 88 -8.18 28.99 23.10
C GLN A 88 -9.49 28.61 22.39
N CYS A 89 -10.52 29.44 22.51
CA CYS A 89 -11.77 29.26 21.75
C CYS A 89 -11.61 29.79 20.30
N ILE A 90 -12.32 29.20 19.33
CA ILE A 90 -12.19 29.49 17.88
C ILE A 90 -12.38 30.97 17.55
N THR A 91 -13.29 31.66 18.25
CA THR A 91 -13.65 33.06 17.99
C THR A 91 -13.11 34.04 19.04
N CYS A 92 -12.35 33.56 20.03
CA CYS A 92 -11.81 34.38 21.11
C CYS A 92 -10.45 34.98 20.72
N PRO A 93 -10.03 36.11 21.33
CA PRO A 93 -8.63 36.56 21.27
C PRO A 93 -7.70 35.52 21.90
N TYR A 94 -6.45 35.42 21.44
CA TYR A 94 -5.46 34.48 21.97
C TYR A 94 -5.18 34.73 23.47
N THR A 95 -5.41 33.72 24.32
CA THR A 95 -5.23 33.80 25.78
C THR A 95 -4.03 33.01 26.31
N GLY A 96 -3.25 32.35 25.45
CA GLY A 96 -2.08 31.56 25.85
C GLY A 96 -2.23 30.05 25.63
N PHE A 97 -1.35 29.28 26.27
CA PHE A 97 -1.33 27.82 26.16
C PHE A 97 -2.46 27.18 26.98
N PRO A 98 -3.04 26.05 26.52
CA PRO A 98 -3.98 25.27 27.32
C PRO A 98 -3.28 24.64 28.52
N THR A 99 -4.06 24.25 29.53
CA THR A 99 -3.59 23.34 30.59
C THR A 99 -3.56 21.92 30.05
N ILE A 100 -2.38 21.29 30.10
CA ILE A 100 -2.16 19.90 29.66
C ILE A 100 -2.17 19.00 30.89
N SER A 101 -3.05 18.00 30.89
CA SER A 101 -3.08 16.93 31.88
C SER A 101 -2.48 15.67 31.26
N ALA A 102 -1.16 15.54 31.39
CA ALA A 102 -0.40 14.47 30.76
C ALA A 102 -0.82 13.08 31.27
N GLY A 103 -1.08 12.15 30.36
CA GLY A 103 -1.50 10.78 30.63
C GLY A 103 -2.83 10.62 31.35
N ALA A 104 -3.62 11.69 31.50
CA ALA A 104 -4.87 11.67 32.26
C ALA A 104 -5.94 10.73 31.66
N ALA A 105 -5.89 10.45 30.35
CA ALA A 105 -6.78 9.48 29.70
C ALA A 105 -6.22 8.05 29.71
N GLY A 106 -5.07 7.81 30.34
CA GLY A 106 -4.48 6.50 30.56
C GLY A 106 -3.57 6.02 29.42
N PRO A 107 -3.10 4.76 29.48
CA PRO A 107 -2.21 4.20 28.48
C PRO A 107 -2.93 3.97 27.15
N VAL A 108 -2.16 4.04 26.07
CA VAL A 108 -2.60 3.68 24.72
C VAL A 108 -1.50 2.90 24.01
N SER A 109 -1.90 1.94 23.19
CA SER A 109 -1.01 1.29 22.23
C SER A 109 -1.65 1.21 20.85
N LEU A 110 -0.80 1.25 19.83
CA LEU A 110 -1.15 1.01 18.44
C LEU A 110 -0.27 -0.13 17.92
N VAL A 111 -0.90 -1.10 17.27
CA VAL A 111 -0.22 -2.17 16.55
C VAL A 111 -0.74 -2.17 15.12
N PHE A 112 0.09 -1.72 14.18
CA PHE A 112 -0.21 -1.80 12.76
C PHE A 112 -0.13 -3.24 12.29
N THR A 113 -1.08 -3.63 11.45
CA THR A 113 -1.20 -4.97 10.86
C THR A 113 -0.97 -4.97 9.36
N SER A 114 -1.09 -3.80 8.72
CA SER A 114 -0.70 -3.50 7.34
C SER A 114 -0.37 -1.99 7.25
N GLU A 115 -0.08 -1.50 6.05
CA GLU A 115 0.08 -0.06 5.79
C GLU A 115 -1.14 0.77 6.22
N THR A 116 -2.35 0.22 6.06
CA THR A 116 -3.61 0.94 6.22
C THR A 116 -4.46 0.43 7.38
N THR A 117 -4.05 -0.60 8.10
CA THR A 117 -4.81 -1.17 9.22
C THR A 117 -3.99 -1.25 10.51
N ALA A 118 -4.67 -1.00 11.64
CA ALA A 118 -4.07 -1.07 12.95
C ALA A 118 -5.09 -1.56 14.00
N THR A 119 -4.58 -2.00 15.14
CA THR A 119 -5.39 -2.20 16.36
C THR A 119 -4.93 -1.21 17.41
N MET A 120 -5.87 -0.40 17.92
CA MET A 120 -5.63 0.49 19.04
C MET A 120 -6.15 -0.15 20.33
N SER A 121 -5.36 -0.15 21.40
CA SER A 121 -5.81 -0.54 22.73
C SER A 121 -5.66 0.61 23.71
N TRP A 122 -6.72 0.93 24.44
CA TRP A 122 -6.76 2.00 25.45
C TRP A 122 -7.76 1.64 26.56
N ASN A 123 -7.99 2.54 27.52
CA ASN A 123 -8.97 2.31 28.60
C ASN A 123 -10.40 2.05 28.09
N GLY A 124 -10.74 2.48 26.87
CA GLY A 124 -12.02 2.18 26.22
C GLY A 124 -12.09 0.82 25.50
N GLY A 125 -11.08 -0.05 25.65
CA GLY A 125 -11.03 -1.38 25.02
C GLY A 125 -10.04 -1.49 23.84
N SER A 126 -10.19 -2.53 23.04
CA SER A 126 -9.43 -2.75 21.80
C SER A 126 -10.31 -2.43 20.60
N VAL A 127 -9.80 -1.59 19.69
CA VAL A 127 -10.53 -1.04 18.56
C VAL A 127 -9.72 -1.29 17.28
N PRO A 128 -10.25 -2.03 16.29
CA PRO A 128 -9.65 -2.12 14.98
C PRO A 128 -9.81 -0.78 14.26
N LEU A 129 -8.75 -0.32 13.63
CA LEU A 129 -8.68 0.92 12.86
C LEU A 129 -8.31 0.60 11.42
N GLN A 130 -8.93 1.33 10.49
CA GLN A 130 -8.55 1.37 9.08
C GLN A 130 -8.31 2.82 8.66
N ARG A 131 -7.43 3.01 7.69
CA ARG A 131 -7.18 4.31 7.03
C ARG A 131 -8.47 4.74 6.32
N PHE A 132 -8.83 6.02 6.47
CA PHE A 132 -10.02 6.61 5.85
C PHE A 132 -9.73 7.12 4.43
N ASP A 133 -10.58 6.71 3.50
CA ASP A 133 -10.52 7.08 2.10
C ASP A 133 -11.43 8.28 1.80
N PHE A 134 -10.90 9.50 1.88
CA PHE A 134 -11.71 10.72 1.78
C PHE A 134 -12.37 10.95 0.43
N TYR A 135 -11.76 10.48 -0.66
CA TYR A 135 -12.24 10.82 -2.00
C TYR A 135 -11.82 9.82 -3.09
N LEU A 136 -11.59 8.57 -2.68
CA LEU A 136 -11.20 7.49 -3.59
C LEU A 136 -12.43 6.83 -4.25
N SER A 137 -13.55 6.74 -3.52
CA SER A 137 -14.84 6.30 -4.08
C SER A 137 -15.60 7.48 -4.70
N ARG A 138 -15.71 7.49 -6.04
CA ARG A 138 -16.47 8.48 -6.82
C ARG A 138 -17.56 7.83 -7.66
N SER A 139 -17.33 6.61 -8.12
CA SER A 139 -18.27 5.89 -8.97
C SER A 139 -19.03 4.90 -8.11
N GLY A 140 -20.32 5.13 -7.91
CA GLY A 140 -21.16 4.18 -7.18
C GLY A 140 -21.13 2.82 -7.88
N GLY A 141 -20.98 1.74 -7.11
CA GLY A 141 -20.97 0.37 -7.63
C GLY A 141 -19.59 -0.20 -7.94
N ILE A 142 -18.51 0.59 -7.89
CA ILE A 142 -17.14 0.12 -8.09
C ILE A 142 -16.42 0.01 -6.74
N ASP A 143 -15.62 -1.04 -6.56
CA ASP A 143 -14.80 -1.22 -5.37
C ASP A 143 -13.78 -0.07 -5.21
N THR A 144 -13.70 0.52 -4.02
CA THR A 144 -12.78 1.63 -3.71
C THR A 144 -11.32 1.24 -3.95
N GLY A 145 -10.96 -0.03 -3.72
CA GLY A 145 -9.64 -0.57 -3.99
C GLY A 145 -9.31 -0.60 -5.49
N THR A 146 -10.29 -0.85 -6.35
CA THR A 146 -10.11 -0.68 -7.81
C THR A 146 -10.00 0.80 -8.19
N GLU A 147 -10.91 1.64 -7.69
CA GLU A 147 -10.92 3.08 -8.05
C GLU A 147 -9.68 3.83 -7.59
N MET A 148 -9.11 3.45 -6.43
CA MET A 148 -7.90 4.08 -5.93
C MET A 148 -6.73 3.87 -6.89
N MET A 149 -6.70 2.83 -7.72
CA MET A 149 -5.59 2.64 -8.65
C MET A 149 -5.51 3.70 -9.73
N LEU A 150 -6.57 4.49 -9.98
CA LEU A 150 -6.53 5.57 -10.95
C LEU A 150 -5.54 6.68 -10.56
N GLY A 151 -4.56 6.92 -11.42
CA GLY A 151 -3.43 7.82 -11.17
C GLY A 151 -2.18 7.41 -11.93
N GLU A 152 -1.11 8.17 -11.75
CA GLU A 152 0.24 7.74 -12.15
C GLU A 152 0.93 7.14 -10.93
N TRP A 153 1.59 6.00 -11.13
CA TRP A 153 2.35 5.26 -10.13
C TRP A 153 3.78 5.06 -10.62
N GLN A 154 4.73 5.51 -9.80
CA GLN A 154 6.16 5.28 -10.02
C GLN A 154 6.60 4.10 -9.18
N ASN A 155 7.24 3.14 -9.84
CA ASN A 155 7.66 1.87 -9.27
C ASN A 155 9.17 1.83 -9.18
N VAL A 156 9.70 1.30 -8.09
CA VAL A 156 11.07 0.83 -7.96
C VAL A 156 11.05 -0.68 -7.94
N LEU A 157 11.75 -1.29 -8.89
CA LEU A 157 11.96 -2.73 -8.99
C LEU A 157 13.36 -3.05 -8.49
N ASP A 158 13.45 -3.94 -7.51
CA ASP A 158 14.68 -4.31 -6.83
C ASP A 158 15.26 -5.63 -7.36
N TYR A 159 16.38 -5.51 -8.07
CA TYR A 159 17.15 -6.63 -8.60
C TYR A 159 18.41 -6.91 -7.79
N SER A 160 18.54 -6.40 -6.55
CA SER A 160 19.76 -6.57 -5.73
C SER A 160 20.12 -8.04 -5.54
N ASP A 161 19.09 -8.86 -5.48
CA ASP A 161 19.17 -10.29 -5.25
C ASP A 161 19.09 -11.11 -6.54
N VAL A 162 19.20 -10.46 -7.71
CA VAL A 162 19.19 -11.11 -9.01
C VAL A 162 20.62 -11.23 -9.55
N PRO A 163 21.11 -12.46 -9.83
CA PRO A 163 22.44 -12.65 -10.41
C PRO A 163 22.63 -11.81 -11.67
N GLY A 164 23.74 -11.06 -11.72
CA GLY A 164 24.07 -10.19 -12.85
C GLY A 164 23.68 -8.71 -12.69
N PHE A 165 22.96 -8.34 -11.63
CA PHE A 165 22.49 -6.96 -11.39
C PHE A 165 23.22 -6.23 -10.26
N THR A 166 24.43 -6.65 -9.88
CA THR A 166 25.14 -6.17 -8.67
C THR A 166 25.66 -4.73 -8.72
N GLY A 167 25.74 -4.09 -9.89
CA GLY A 167 26.25 -2.72 -10.03
C GLY A 167 25.18 -1.63 -9.83
N TYR A 168 24.03 -1.80 -10.49
CA TYR A 168 22.91 -0.86 -10.47
C TYR A 168 21.60 -1.67 -10.44
N PRO A 169 21.23 -2.23 -9.27
CA PRO A 169 20.15 -3.21 -9.16
C PRO A 169 18.74 -2.61 -9.18
N PHE A 170 18.61 -1.29 -9.12
CA PHE A 170 17.30 -0.65 -9.03
C PHE A 170 16.85 -0.11 -10.38
N PHE A 171 15.63 -0.44 -10.75
CA PHE A 171 15.01 0.01 -11.99
C PHE A 171 13.71 0.73 -11.69
N GLY A 172 13.35 1.69 -12.55
CA GLY A 172 12.09 2.41 -12.48
C GLY A 172 11.07 1.89 -13.49
N ASP A 173 9.79 1.86 -13.11
CA ASP A 173 8.67 1.74 -14.06
C ASP A 173 7.60 2.80 -13.75
N VAL A 174 6.88 3.26 -14.76
CA VAL A 174 5.83 4.27 -14.62
C VAL A 174 4.55 3.74 -15.22
N LEU A 175 3.54 3.53 -14.38
CA LEU A 175 2.24 3.02 -14.78
C LEU A 175 1.21 4.13 -14.62
N VAL A 176 0.39 4.34 -15.64
CA VAL A 176 -0.72 5.29 -15.62
C VAL A 176 -2.00 4.49 -15.76
N PHE A 177 -2.94 4.68 -14.84
CA PHE A 177 -4.29 4.12 -14.92
C PHE A 177 -5.31 5.26 -14.98
N ASP A 178 -6.02 5.36 -16.09
CA ASP A 178 -6.93 6.47 -16.38
C ASP A 178 -8.35 6.03 -16.69
N LEU A 179 -8.58 4.72 -16.79
CA LEU A 179 -9.86 4.13 -17.15
C LEU A 179 -10.27 3.01 -16.19
N LEU A 180 -11.58 2.82 -16.06
CA LEU A 180 -12.18 1.67 -15.39
C LEU A 180 -12.97 0.89 -16.43
N ASP A 181 -12.74 -0.42 -16.49
CA ASP A 181 -13.47 -1.37 -17.33
C ASP A 181 -14.40 -2.19 -16.43
N GLN A 182 -15.70 -2.05 -16.68
CA GLN A 182 -16.78 -2.64 -15.89
C GLN A 182 -17.48 -3.79 -16.64
N ASP A 183 -16.93 -4.26 -17.76
CA ASP A 183 -17.53 -5.31 -18.59
C ASP A 183 -17.38 -6.72 -17.98
N GLY A 184 -16.88 -6.82 -16.74
CA GLY A 184 -16.75 -8.06 -15.99
C GLY A 184 -16.57 -7.84 -14.49
N SER A 185 -16.61 -8.94 -13.72
CA SER A 185 -16.39 -8.93 -12.28
C SER A 185 -15.09 -9.67 -11.93
N PRO A 186 -14.17 -9.12 -11.12
CA PRO A 186 -14.16 -7.73 -10.62
C PRO A 186 -13.91 -6.68 -11.72
N ASP A 187 -14.25 -5.42 -11.47
CA ASP A 187 -13.90 -4.33 -12.38
C ASP A 187 -12.37 -4.25 -12.56
N LEU A 188 -11.92 -3.87 -13.77
CA LEU A 188 -10.50 -3.64 -14.04
C LEU A 188 -10.18 -2.15 -13.99
N PHE A 189 -9.02 -1.80 -13.45
CA PHE A 189 -8.37 -0.52 -13.72
C PHE A 189 -7.43 -0.69 -14.92
N VAL A 190 -7.52 0.23 -15.88
CA VAL A 190 -6.86 0.10 -17.18
C VAL A 190 -6.09 1.37 -17.52
N GLY A 191 -4.96 1.19 -18.18
CA GLY A 191 -4.15 2.26 -18.72
C GLY A 191 -2.93 1.70 -19.44
N CYS A 192 -1.73 2.13 -19.06
CA CYS A 192 -0.51 1.79 -19.79
C CYS A 192 0.74 1.96 -18.94
N ARG A 193 1.84 1.39 -19.41
CA ARG A 193 3.18 1.84 -19.07
C ARG A 193 3.48 3.12 -19.85
N ALA A 194 3.82 4.19 -19.15
CA ALA A 194 4.02 5.51 -19.73
C ALA A 194 5.28 5.55 -20.62
N GLU A 195 5.24 6.35 -21.69
CA GLU A 195 6.41 6.57 -22.55
C GLU A 195 7.46 7.47 -21.90
N ASN A 196 7.05 8.29 -20.92
CA ASN A 196 7.90 9.12 -20.09
C ASN A 196 7.25 9.36 -18.72
N SER A 197 8.04 9.79 -17.74
CA SER A 197 7.63 9.97 -16.35
C SER A 197 7.02 11.35 -16.05
N VAL A 198 6.56 12.08 -17.07
CA VAL A 198 6.21 13.50 -16.90
C VAL A 198 4.88 13.87 -17.54
N ASP A 199 4.44 13.15 -18.56
CA ASP A 199 3.16 13.37 -19.22
C ASP A 199 1.97 12.93 -18.36
N GLY A 200 2.14 11.86 -17.55
CA GLY A 200 1.10 11.23 -16.73
C GLY A 200 -0.20 10.93 -17.46
N ARG A 201 -0.09 10.41 -18.68
CA ARG A 201 -1.21 10.00 -19.52
C ARG A 201 -0.78 8.88 -20.46
N CYS A 202 -1.75 8.09 -20.89
CA CYS A 202 -1.55 7.08 -21.91
C CYS A 202 -1.70 7.66 -23.30
N THR A 203 -0.57 7.77 -24.02
CA THR A 203 -0.57 8.10 -25.45
C THR A 203 -1.18 6.96 -26.27
N GLN A 204 -1.58 7.25 -27.51
CA GLN A 204 -2.07 6.20 -28.40
C GLN A 204 -1.03 5.08 -28.60
N ALA A 205 0.25 5.44 -28.73
CA ALA A 205 1.33 4.48 -28.85
C ALA A 205 1.50 3.62 -27.58
N ALA A 206 1.35 4.19 -26.39
CA ALA A 206 1.40 3.46 -25.14
C ALA A 206 0.23 2.47 -25.02
N ARG A 207 -0.99 2.88 -25.40
CA ARG A 207 -2.15 1.98 -25.41
C ARG A 207 -2.01 0.84 -26.41
N THR A 208 -1.33 1.05 -27.53
CA THR A 208 -1.12 -0.01 -28.54
C THR A 208 0.02 -0.96 -28.18
N ASN A 209 1.08 -0.47 -27.52
CA ASN A 209 2.35 -1.23 -27.39
C ASN A 209 2.76 -1.54 -25.96
N ALA A 210 2.04 -1.03 -24.96
CA ALA A 210 2.43 -1.08 -23.56
C ALA A 210 1.20 -0.98 -22.65
N GLU A 211 0.10 -1.62 -23.04
CA GLU A 211 -1.15 -1.59 -22.27
C GLU A 211 -0.95 -2.25 -20.89
N ALA A 212 -1.64 -1.71 -19.90
CA ALA A 212 -1.67 -2.25 -18.55
C ALA A 212 -3.11 -2.36 -18.07
N ALA A 213 -3.43 -3.48 -17.44
CA ALA A 213 -4.72 -3.69 -16.79
C ALA A 213 -4.49 -4.40 -15.46
N GLY A 214 -5.33 -4.12 -14.48
CA GLY A 214 -5.28 -4.82 -13.21
C GLY A 214 -6.62 -4.85 -12.52
N TYR A 215 -6.68 -5.59 -11.43
CA TYR A 215 -7.88 -5.74 -10.61
C TYR A 215 -7.49 -5.86 -9.15
N ARG A 216 -8.46 -5.62 -8.27
CA ARG A 216 -8.36 -6.01 -6.87
C ARG A 216 -9.08 -7.33 -6.66
N ASP A 217 -8.39 -8.27 -6.05
CA ASP A 217 -8.93 -9.57 -5.66
C ASP A 217 -9.71 -9.40 -4.35
N GLY A 218 -11.02 -9.71 -4.38
CA GLY A 218 -11.89 -9.55 -3.21
C GLY A 218 -11.50 -10.42 -2.00
N PRO A 219 -11.24 -11.74 -2.18
CA PRO A 219 -10.87 -12.64 -1.09
C PRO A 219 -9.55 -12.27 -0.39
N THR A 220 -8.50 -11.98 -1.16
CA THR A 220 -7.16 -11.70 -0.61
C THR A 220 -6.95 -10.23 -0.29
N GLY A 221 -7.70 -9.34 -0.94
CA GLY A 221 -7.54 -7.90 -0.87
C GLY A 221 -6.36 -7.36 -1.69
N LEU A 222 -5.58 -8.24 -2.34
CA LEU A 222 -4.41 -7.90 -3.13
C LEU A 222 -4.79 -7.30 -4.48
N HIS A 223 -3.90 -6.49 -5.03
CA HIS A 223 -4.01 -6.00 -6.40
C HIS A 223 -3.08 -6.78 -7.32
N VAL A 224 -3.60 -7.14 -8.48
CA VAL A 224 -2.79 -7.72 -9.55
C VAL A 224 -2.78 -6.77 -10.73
N ILE A 225 -1.59 -6.44 -11.20
CA ILE A 225 -1.38 -5.61 -12.40
C ILE A 225 -0.68 -6.45 -13.44
N VAL A 226 -1.19 -6.45 -14.66
CA VAL A 226 -0.62 -7.10 -15.83
C VAL A 226 -0.23 -6.03 -16.84
N VAL A 227 1.01 -6.06 -17.31
CA VAL A 227 1.56 -5.08 -18.25
C VAL A 227 2.12 -5.81 -19.47
N ASP A 228 1.83 -5.32 -20.68
CA ASP A 228 2.49 -5.79 -21.90
C ASP A 228 4.01 -5.51 -21.80
N ASN A 229 4.80 -6.57 -21.92
CA ASN A 229 6.25 -6.54 -21.87
C ASN A 229 6.86 -7.24 -23.11
N GLY A 230 6.28 -6.98 -24.28
CA GLY A 230 6.74 -7.50 -25.58
C GLY A 230 6.20 -8.90 -25.85
N ASP A 231 7.04 -9.91 -25.61
CA ASP A 231 6.70 -11.34 -25.77
C ASP A 231 6.30 -12.00 -24.44
N THR A 232 6.19 -11.19 -23.39
CA THR A 232 5.88 -11.60 -22.02
C THR A 232 4.93 -10.60 -21.38
N PHE A 233 4.31 -11.01 -20.28
CA PHE A 233 3.71 -10.07 -19.33
C PHE A 233 4.71 -9.74 -18.24
N LEU A 234 4.70 -8.49 -17.78
CA LEU A 234 5.17 -8.17 -16.43
C LEU A 234 3.95 -8.12 -15.52
N VAL A 235 3.95 -8.97 -14.49
CA VAL A 235 2.84 -9.11 -13.55
C VAL A 235 3.30 -8.64 -12.18
N TYR A 236 2.53 -7.75 -11.57
CA TYR A 236 2.74 -7.31 -10.20
C TYR A 236 1.64 -7.87 -9.31
N VAL A 237 2.00 -8.35 -8.12
CA VAL A 237 1.07 -8.72 -7.07
C VAL A 237 1.41 -7.88 -5.84
N LEU A 238 0.46 -7.06 -5.41
CA LEU A 238 0.69 -5.91 -4.54
C LEU A 238 -0.28 -5.90 -3.37
N ASP A 239 0.22 -5.53 -2.20
CA ASP A 239 -0.59 -5.00 -1.09
C ASP A 239 -0.58 -3.48 -1.21
N VAL A 240 -1.77 -2.88 -1.37
CA VAL A 240 -1.91 -1.49 -1.80
C VAL A 240 -2.52 -0.62 -0.70
N GLY A 241 -1.75 0.38 -0.28
CA GLY A 241 -2.21 1.49 0.54
C GLY A 241 -2.90 2.58 -0.26
N THR A 242 -3.11 3.75 0.35
CA THR A 242 -3.80 4.85 -0.34
C THR A 242 -2.92 5.54 -1.38
N SER A 243 -1.61 5.59 -1.13
CA SER A 243 -0.65 6.33 -1.96
C SER A 243 0.66 5.60 -2.21
N GLN A 244 0.83 4.43 -1.63
CA GLN A 244 1.97 3.55 -1.87
C GLN A 244 1.50 2.10 -1.96
N TYR A 245 2.38 1.23 -2.42
CA TYR A 245 2.19 -0.21 -2.33
C TYR A 245 3.53 -0.93 -2.27
N ASP A 246 3.49 -2.12 -1.69
CA ASP A 246 4.61 -3.06 -1.63
C ASP A 246 4.16 -4.40 -2.22
N GLY A 247 5.09 -5.14 -2.80
CA GLY A 247 4.79 -6.48 -3.30
C GLY A 247 5.91 -7.03 -4.14
N PHE A 248 5.54 -7.86 -5.12
CA PHE A 248 6.51 -8.42 -6.05
C PHE A 248 6.06 -8.29 -7.50
N GLY A 249 7.06 -8.25 -8.38
CA GLY A 249 6.89 -8.36 -9.82
C GLY A 249 7.41 -9.71 -10.32
N THR A 250 6.87 -10.20 -11.42
CA THR A 250 7.36 -11.38 -12.11
C THR A 250 7.07 -11.32 -13.61
N THR A 251 7.91 -11.95 -14.42
CA THR A 251 7.68 -12.05 -15.86
C THR A 251 7.03 -13.37 -16.23
N CYS A 252 5.86 -13.28 -16.86
CA CYS A 252 5.10 -14.43 -17.32
C CYS A 252 5.18 -14.60 -18.83
N SER A 253 5.63 -15.76 -19.28
CA SER A 253 5.60 -16.12 -20.70
C SER A 253 4.17 -16.16 -21.22
N PHE A 254 3.96 -15.73 -22.45
CA PHE A 254 2.66 -15.83 -23.09
C PHE A 254 2.16 -17.26 -23.30
N ASN A 255 3.05 -18.25 -23.24
CA ASN A 255 2.74 -19.66 -23.42
C ASN A 255 2.15 -20.33 -22.17
N LEU A 256 2.09 -19.62 -21.04
CA LEU A 256 1.52 -20.10 -19.79
C LEU A 256 0.27 -19.28 -19.46
N THR A 257 -0.66 -19.88 -18.72
CA THR A 257 -1.66 -19.08 -17.99
C THR A 257 -0.96 -18.30 -16.88
N LEU A 258 -1.50 -17.15 -16.49
CA LEU A 258 -0.94 -16.37 -15.39
C LEU A 258 -0.97 -17.15 -14.08
N ALA A 259 -1.99 -17.98 -13.85
CA ALA A 259 -2.05 -18.86 -12.69
C ALA A 259 -0.90 -19.90 -12.69
N GLN A 260 -0.56 -20.46 -13.84
CA GLN A 260 0.58 -21.39 -13.99
C GLN A 260 1.91 -20.67 -13.77
N CYS A 261 2.06 -19.47 -14.35
CA CYS A 261 3.24 -18.64 -14.13
C CYS A 261 3.43 -18.35 -12.65
N LEU A 262 2.41 -17.78 -11.99
CA LEU A 262 2.49 -17.42 -10.58
C LEU A 262 2.77 -18.63 -9.69
N SER A 263 2.20 -19.81 -9.96
CA SER A 263 2.46 -21.02 -9.16
C SER A 263 3.82 -21.69 -9.40
N GLY A 264 4.47 -21.44 -10.54
CA GLY A 264 5.66 -22.16 -11.02
C GLY A 264 7.00 -21.86 -10.32
N GLY A 265 7.03 -21.24 -9.14
CA GLY A 265 8.28 -20.90 -8.45
C GLY A 265 9.09 -19.83 -9.20
N VAL A 266 8.42 -18.78 -9.62
CA VAL A 266 8.97 -17.65 -10.38
C VAL A 266 9.98 -16.80 -9.61
N ASP A 267 10.89 -16.19 -10.37
CA ASP A 267 11.89 -15.26 -9.85
C ASP A 267 11.28 -13.89 -9.56
N ASP A 268 10.73 -13.79 -8.37
CA ASP A 268 10.08 -12.58 -7.90
C ASP A 268 11.11 -11.49 -7.60
N ILE A 269 10.83 -10.29 -8.09
CA ILE A 269 11.55 -9.05 -7.78
C ILE A 269 10.72 -8.24 -6.80
N VAL A 270 11.35 -7.66 -5.77
CA VAL A 270 10.63 -6.79 -4.85
C VAL A 270 10.22 -5.53 -5.60
N VAL A 271 8.98 -5.11 -5.41
CA VAL A 271 8.42 -3.90 -6.01
C VAL A 271 7.87 -3.01 -4.93
N ARG A 272 8.20 -1.73 -5.02
CA ARG A 272 7.58 -0.66 -4.23
C ARG A 272 7.09 0.41 -5.17
N GLY A 273 5.90 0.93 -4.93
CA GLY A 273 5.32 1.98 -5.76
C GLY A 273 4.76 3.12 -4.95
N TRP A 274 4.74 4.29 -5.57
CA TRP A 274 4.14 5.51 -5.01
C TRP A 274 3.33 6.22 -6.07
N ARG A 275 2.19 6.76 -5.65
CA ARG A 275 1.35 7.57 -6.51
C ARG A 275 2.03 8.93 -6.74
N SER A 276 2.43 9.19 -7.97
CA SER A 276 3.05 10.45 -8.40
C SER A 276 2.05 11.44 -9.00
N ALA A 277 0.89 10.98 -9.48
CA ALA A 277 -0.18 11.86 -9.94
C ALA A 277 -1.57 11.33 -9.60
N SER A 278 -2.50 12.25 -9.36
CA SER A 278 -3.88 11.92 -8.96
C SER A 278 -4.73 11.40 -10.13
N ARG A 279 -5.81 10.68 -9.81
CA ARG A 279 -6.92 10.36 -10.73
C ARG A 279 -7.37 11.58 -11.56
N ASN A 280 -7.54 12.73 -10.92
CA ASN A 280 -8.02 13.92 -11.61
C ASN A 280 -7.01 14.45 -12.64
N PHE A 281 -5.71 14.30 -12.36
CA PHE A 281 -4.66 14.69 -13.28
C PHE A 281 -4.66 13.77 -14.51
N VAL A 282 -4.66 12.46 -14.32
CA VAL A 282 -4.56 11.51 -15.43
C VAL A 282 -5.83 11.48 -16.29
N GLN A 283 -7.01 11.78 -15.72
CA GLN A 283 -8.28 11.83 -16.46
C GLN A 283 -8.58 13.18 -17.08
N ASN A 284 -8.28 14.29 -16.37
CA ASN A 284 -8.74 15.63 -16.75
C ASN A 284 -7.59 16.62 -17.01
N GLY A 285 -6.33 16.23 -16.79
CA GLY A 285 -5.16 17.12 -16.89
C GLY A 285 -5.08 18.18 -15.78
N VAL A 286 -5.91 18.07 -14.74
CA VAL A 286 -6.02 19.05 -13.65
C VAL A 286 -5.65 18.41 -12.33
N GLY A 287 -4.75 19.04 -11.56
CA GLY A 287 -4.35 18.56 -10.24
C GLY A 287 -2.93 19.00 -9.88
N PRO A 288 -2.38 18.50 -8.75
CA PRO A 288 -0.99 18.75 -8.38
C PRO A 288 -0.04 17.96 -9.29
N ASN A 289 0.14 18.42 -10.52
CA ASN A 289 1.23 18.13 -11.45
C ASN A 289 1.00 19.01 -12.70
N SER A 290 2.04 19.53 -13.35
CA SER A 290 1.89 20.32 -14.58
C SER A 290 2.46 19.57 -15.77
N ILE A 291 1.73 19.54 -16.88
CA ILE A 291 2.21 19.00 -18.16
C ILE A 291 3.48 19.77 -18.58
N PRO A 292 4.65 19.14 -18.67
CA PRO A 292 5.85 19.80 -19.16
C PRO A 292 5.89 19.82 -20.69
N THR A 293 6.68 20.76 -21.22
CA THR A 293 6.69 21.12 -22.64
C THR A 293 7.49 20.20 -23.56
N VAL A 294 8.13 19.13 -23.07
CA VAL A 294 8.98 18.26 -23.91
C VAL A 294 8.99 16.79 -23.43
N PRO A 295 8.56 15.81 -24.26
CA PRO A 295 8.75 14.39 -23.97
C PRO A 295 10.24 14.01 -24.06
N LYS A 296 10.75 13.23 -23.09
CA LYS A 296 12.08 12.61 -23.18
C LYS A 296 11.97 11.13 -23.57
N ALA A 297 12.99 10.67 -24.29
CA ALA A 297 13.00 9.39 -24.98
C ALA A 297 12.86 8.15 -24.07
N ARG A 298 12.14 7.17 -24.62
CA ARG A 298 11.88 5.82 -24.12
C ARG A 298 13.18 5.05 -23.89
N ARG A 299 13.39 4.52 -22.68
CA ARG A 299 14.29 3.38 -22.45
C ARG A 299 13.44 2.25 -21.90
N THR A 300 13.15 1.26 -22.74
CA THR A 300 12.52 0.01 -22.34
C THR A 300 13.39 -0.65 -21.27
N LEU A 301 12.75 -1.12 -20.20
CA LEU A 301 13.40 -2.04 -19.27
C LEU A 301 13.92 -3.24 -20.08
N PRO A 302 15.14 -3.73 -19.82
CA PRO A 302 15.63 -4.92 -20.49
C PRO A 302 14.63 -6.07 -20.26
N VAL A 303 14.23 -6.71 -21.36
CA VAL A 303 13.43 -7.94 -21.32
C VAL A 303 14.20 -8.95 -20.49
N LEU A 304 13.60 -9.37 -19.37
CA LEU A 304 14.23 -10.34 -18.49
C LEU A 304 14.38 -11.67 -19.21
N PRO A 305 15.52 -12.37 -19.07
CA PRO A 305 15.57 -13.78 -19.43
C PRO A 305 14.60 -14.55 -18.51
N VAL A 306 13.81 -15.44 -19.12
CA VAL A 306 12.74 -16.26 -18.49
C VAL A 306 13.26 -17.23 -17.41
N SER A 307 14.56 -17.25 -17.14
CA SER A 307 15.14 -18.08 -16.09
C SER A 307 16.14 -17.25 -15.30
N LEU A 308 15.72 -16.78 -14.13
CA LEU A 308 16.63 -16.59 -13.02
C LEU A 308 16.57 -17.90 -12.21
N THR A 309 17.61 -18.20 -11.45
CA THR A 309 17.63 -19.39 -10.58
C THR A 309 17.63 -18.86 -9.15
N LYS A 310 16.46 -18.77 -8.52
CA LYS A 310 16.34 -18.26 -7.15
C LYS A 310 15.47 -19.13 -6.25
N ALA A 311 15.77 -19.07 -4.95
CA ALA A 311 14.88 -19.51 -3.89
C ALA A 311 13.79 -18.43 -3.64
N PRO A 312 12.54 -18.81 -3.30
CA PRO A 312 11.43 -17.86 -3.15
C PRO A 312 11.76 -16.77 -2.12
N GLN A 313 11.64 -15.50 -2.53
CA GLN A 313 11.91 -14.36 -1.66
C GLN A 313 10.92 -14.27 -0.49
N GLN A 314 11.36 -13.65 0.61
CA GLN A 314 10.54 -13.43 1.80
C GLN A 314 9.26 -12.62 1.51
N VAL A 315 9.26 -11.74 0.50
CA VAL A 315 8.09 -10.91 0.15
C VAL A 315 6.89 -11.75 -0.25
N ARG A 316 7.08 -12.77 -1.09
CA ARG A 316 6.02 -13.71 -1.46
C ARG A 316 5.46 -14.49 -0.27
N ARG A 317 6.25 -14.71 0.80
CA ARG A 317 5.78 -15.44 1.99
C ARG A 317 4.74 -14.68 2.81
N ASN A 318 4.63 -13.36 2.60
CA ASN A 318 3.67 -12.52 3.32
C ASN A 318 2.37 -12.29 2.54
N LEU A 319 2.33 -12.59 1.23
CA LEU A 319 1.14 -12.41 0.39
C LEU A 319 0.49 -13.76 0.08
N ASP A 320 -0.78 -13.94 0.45
CA ASP A 320 -1.54 -15.14 0.11
C ASP A 320 -2.04 -15.08 -1.33
N ILE A 321 -1.21 -15.58 -2.25
CA ILE A 321 -1.55 -15.65 -3.67
C ILE A 321 -2.34 -16.91 -4.05
N SER A 322 -2.57 -17.83 -3.10
CA SER A 322 -3.20 -19.12 -3.38
C SER A 322 -4.71 -19.00 -3.64
N ALA A 323 -5.31 -17.91 -3.18
CA ALA A 323 -6.73 -17.60 -3.31
C ALA A 323 -7.03 -16.53 -4.39
N LEU A 324 -6.05 -16.13 -5.20
CA LEU A 324 -6.27 -15.20 -6.32
C LEU A 324 -7.24 -15.80 -7.34
N ASP A 325 -8.21 -15.01 -7.80
CA ASP A 325 -9.17 -15.44 -8.84
C ASP A 325 -8.48 -15.67 -10.20
N PRO A 326 -8.41 -16.93 -10.69
CA PRO A 326 -7.79 -17.24 -11.96
C PRO A 326 -8.55 -16.66 -13.17
N GLN A 327 -9.87 -16.48 -13.08
CA GLN A 327 -10.65 -15.90 -14.18
C GLN A 327 -10.37 -14.40 -14.32
N ALA A 328 -10.26 -13.69 -13.20
CA ALA A 328 -9.87 -12.28 -13.18
C ALA A 328 -8.46 -12.07 -13.74
N LEU A 329 -7.49 -12.93 -13.35
CA LEU A 329 -6.14 -12.95 -13.92
C LEU A 329 -6.16 -13.02 -15.45
N GLU A 330 -6.85 -14.03 -15.99
CA GLU A 330 -6.88 -14.24 -17.43
C GLU A 330 -7.66 -13.14 -18.16
N ARG A 331 -8.67 -12.53 -17.53
CA ARG A 331 -9.38 -11.37 -18.10
C ARG A 331 -8.45 -10.14 -18.19
N ALA A 332 -7.69 -9.85 -17.14
CA ALA A 332 -6.70 -8.76 -17.17
C ALA A 332 -5.63 -9.02 -18.25
N ALA A 333 -5.14 -10.27 -18.36
CA ALA A 333 -4.21 -10.69 -19.40
C ALA A 333 -4.80 -10.55 -20.81
N ALA A 334 -6.06 -10.97 -21.01
CA ALA A 334 -6.76 -10.84 -22.27
C ALA A 334 -7.00 -9.38 -22.64
N ARG A 335 -7.32 -8.52 -21.67
CA ARG A 335 -7.50 -7.08 -21.89
C ARG A 335 -6.25 -6.44 -22.46
N VAL A 336 -5.08 -6.79 -21.92
CA VAL A 336 -3.76 -6.32 -22.39
C VAL A 336 -3.37 -6.93 -23.75
N ARG A 337 -3.88 -8.13 -24.08
CA ARG A 337 -3.59 -8.84 -25.35
C ARG A 337 -4.49 -8.47 -26.52
N ALA A 338 -5.63 -7.82 -26.27
CA ALA A 338 -6.61 -7.46 -27.29
C ALA A 338 -6.03 -6.37 -28.22
N ARG A 339 -5.13 -6.81 -29.11
CA ARG A 339 -4.63 -6.05 -30.27
C ARG A 339 -5.66 -6.07 -31.39
#